data_AF-A0A918ALF7-F1
#
_entry.id   AF-A0A918ALF7-F1
#
_cell.length_a   1.000
_cell.length_b   1.000
_cell.length_c   1.000
_cell.angle_alpha   90.00
_cell.angle_beta   90.00
_cell.angle_gamma   90.00
#
_symmetry.space_group_name_H-M   'P 1'
#
loop_
_entity.id
_entity.type
_entity.pdbx_description
1 polymer ?
#
loop_
_entity_poly.entity_id
_entity_poly.type
_entity_poly.pdbx_seq_one_letter_code
_entity_poly.pdbx_strand_id
1 'polypeptide(L)'
;MALPAEVAATGLPVFFAHPHFSWECGGNDKLNRIVRKFLPKCVDVPSDLRYLAADINDRPYKIHDWRKPGEVFTELLDANSSIA
;
A
#
# COMPACT_ATOMS: atom_id res chain seq x y z
N MET A 1 2.10 -7.37 -16.53
CA MET A 1 0.65 -7.16 -16.31
C MET A 1 0.05 -8.55 -16.23
N ALA A 2 -0.05 -9.11 -15.02
CA ALA A 2 -0.48 -10.50 -14.86
C ALA A 2 -1.93 -10.64 -15.35
N LEU A 3 -2.18 -11.63 -16.20
CA LEU A 3 -3.54 -11.99 -16.57
C LEU A 3 -4.21 -12.72 -15.37
N PRO A 4 -5.51 -12.48 -15.17
CA PRO A 4 -6.23 -12.56 -13.88
C PRO A 4 -6.56 -13.95 -13.32
N ALA A 5 -6.06 -15.06 -13.87
CA ALA A 5 -6.56 -16.40 -13.50
C ALA A 5 -6.42 -16.73 -12.01
N GLU A 6 -5.28 -16.38 -11.41
CA GLU A 6 -5.01 -16.64 -9.98
C GLU A 6 -5.75 -15.66 -9.06
N VAL A 7 -5.82 -14.38 -9.43
CA VAL A 7 -6.57 -13.37 -8.67
C VAL A 7 -8.06 -13.65 -8.74
N ALA A 8 -8.57 -14.08 -9.90
CA ALA A 8 -9.97 -14.48 -10.07
C ALA A 8 -10.34 -15.70 -9.19
N ALA A 9 -9.39 -16.60 -8.92
CA ALA A 9 -9.62 -17.75 -8.04
C ALA A 9 -9.86 -17.34 -6.57
N THR A 10 -9.45 -16.14 -6.15
CA THR A 10 -9.67 -15.65 -4.77
C THR A 10 -11.10 -15.18 -4.53
N GLY A 11 -11.91 -15.00 -5.58
CA GLY A 11 -13.26 -14.43 -5.47
C GLY A 11 -13.28 -12.94 -5.10
N LEU A 12 -12.12 -12.28 -5.05
CA LEU A 12 -12.03 -10.85 -4.70
C LEU A 12 -12.39 -9.97 -5.92
N PRO A 13 -13.09 -8.84 -5.71
CA PRO A 13 -13.36 -7.88 -6.77
C PRO A 13 -12.05 -7.23 -7.25
N VAL A 14 -11.88 -7.13 -8.57
CA VAL A 14 -10.68 -6.54 -9.20
C VAL A 14 -11.06 -5.23 -9.88
N PHE A 15 -10.29 -4.18 -9.65
CA PHE A 15 -10.51 -2.83 -10.19
C PHE A 15 -9.30 -2.34 -10.97
N PHE A 16 -9.55 -1.58 -12.05
CA PHE A 16 -8.51 -0.92 -12.85
C PHE A 16 -8.78 0.58 -12.93
N ALA A 17 -7.71 1.37 -12.99
CA ALA A 17 -7.83 2.80 -13.24
C ALA A 17 -8.23 3.08 -14.69
N HIS A 18 -9.04 4.12 -14.90
CA HIS A 18 -9.47 4.57 -16.21
C HIS A 18 -8.28 5.15 -17.00
N PRO A 19 -8.23 4.94 -18.32
CA PRO A 19 -7.15 5.48 -19.16
C PRO A 19 -7.06 7.00 -19.06
N HIS A 20 -5.87 7.53 -18.79
CA HIS A 20 -5.59 8.96 -18.60
C HIS A 20 -6.08 9.57 -17.27
N PHE A 21 -6.63 8.77 -16.35
CA PHE A 21 -7.05 9.21 -15.02
C PHE A 21 -5.99 8.82 -13.97
N SER A 22 -4.79 9.40 -14.06
CA SER A 22 -3.67 9.05 -13.18
C SER A 22 -3.97 9.24 -11.69
N TRP A 23 -4.89 10.13 -11.34
CA TRP A 23 -5.27 10.42 -9.96
C TRP A 23 -6.03 9.28 -9.26
N GLU A 24 -6.61 8.33 -9.99
CA GLU A 24 -7.28 7.16 -9.40
C GLU A 24 -6.31 6.21 -8.69
N CYS A 25 -5.02 6.32 -8.99
CA CYS A 25 -3.93 5.59 -8.33
C CYS A 25 -3.03 6.50 -7.48
N GLY A 26 -3.48 7.71 -7.12
CA GLY A 26 -2.64 8.71 -6.45
C GLY A 26 -2.02 8.25 -5.12
N GLY A 27 -2.70 7.35 -4.39
CA GLY A 27 -2.16 6.72 -3.19
C GLY A 27 -0.92 5.87 -3.47
N ASN A 28 -0.99 5.05 -4.53
CA ASN A 28 0.13 4.20 -4.97
C ASN A 28 1.30 5.05 -5.44
N ASP A 29 1.05 6.12 -6.18
CA ASP A 29 2.09 7.05 -6.64
C ASP A 29 2.81 7.74 -5.48
N LYS A 30 2.06 8.18 -4.47
CA LYS A 30 2.63 8.75 -3.24
C LYS A 30 3.50 7.74 -2.51
N LEU A 31 3.03 6.50 -2.36
CA LEU A 31 3.79 5.44 -1.69
C LEU A 31 5.06 5.08 -2.46
N ASN A 32 4.98 4.95 -3.79
CA ASN A 32 6.13 4.73 -4.66
C ASN A 32 7.20 5.81 -4.47
N ARG A 33 6.80 7.08 -4.36
CA ARG A 33 7.75 8.17 -4.06
C ARG A 33 8.43 8.02 -2.70
N ILE A 34 7.75 7.47 -1.69
CA ILE A 34 8.33 7.19 -0.37
C ILE A 34 9.33 6.04 -0.48
N VAL A 35 8.96 4.93 -1.12
CA VAL A 35 9.86 3.78 -1.35
C VAL A 35 11.14 4.21 -2.05
N ARG A 36 11.05 5.13 -3.03
CA ARG A 36 12.21 5.66 -3.75
C ARG A 36 13.19 6.48 -2.91
N LYS A 37 12.83 6.88 -1.69
CA LYS A 37 13.77 7.47 -0.73
C LYS A 37 14.69 6.42 -0.10
N PHE A 38 14.22 5.18 0.01
CA PHE A 38 14.97 4.06 0.57
C PHE A 38 15.66 3.23 -0.51
N LEU A 39 15.01 3.09 -1.68
CA LEU A 39 15.52 2.36 -2.84
C LEU A 39 15.63 3.32 -4.04
N PRO A 40 16.75 4.06 -4.16
CA PRO A 40 17.02 4.90 -5.31
C PRO A 40 16.94 4.11 -6.63
N LYS A 41 16.85 4.82 -7.75
CA LYS A 41 16.87 4.17 -9.06
C LYS A 41 18.20 3.46 -9.26
N CYS A 42 18.18 2.33 -9.97
CA CYS A 42 19.36 1.54 -10.34
C CYS A 42 20.13 0.96 -9.14
N VAL A 43 19.46 0.72 -8.02
CA VAL A 43 19.99 -0.03 -6.87
C VAL A 43 19.32 -1.40 -6.84
N ASP A 44 20.11 -2.43 -6.54
CA ASP A 44 19.59 -3.80 -6.38
C ASP A 44 18.60 -3.85 -5.21
N VAL A 45 17.47 -4.51 -5.45
CA VAL A 45 16.43 -4.67 -4.42
C VAL A 45 16.88 -5.80 -3.49
N PRO A 46 17.01 -5.54 -2.17
CA PRO A 46 17.41 -6.58 -1.22
C PRO A 46 16.33 -7.66 -1.09
N SER A 47 16.73 -8.87 -0.72
CA SER A 47 15.83 -10.00 -0.52
C SER A 47 14.89 -9.83 0.68
N ASP A 48 15.30 -9.06 1.70
CA ASP A 48 14.49 -8.72 2.86
C ASP A 48 14.15 -7.23 2.87
N LEU A 49 12.84 -6.93 2.82
CA LEU A 49 12.27 -5.59 2.85
C LEU A 49 11.42 -5.34 4.10
N ARG A 50 11.42 -6.26 5.08
CA ARG A 50 10.60 -6.12 6.29
C ARG A 50 10.94 -4.87 7.08
N TYR A 51 12.22 -4.52 7.15
CA TYR A 51 12.67 -3.28 7.81
C TYR A 51 12.08 -2.04 7.13
N LEU A 52 12.03 -2.03 5.79
CA LEU A 52 11.48 -0.94 5.00
C LEU A 52 9.97 -0.82 5.20
N ALA A 53 9.26 -1.94 5.18
CA ALA A 53 7.82 -1.98 5.44
C ALA A 53 7.50 -1.48 6.86
N ALA A 54 8.26 -1.92 7.86
CA ALA A 54 8.11 -1.48 9.24
C ALA A 54 8.31 0.04 9.38
N ASP A 55 9.38 0.59 8.80
CA ASP A 55 9.66 2.03 8.86
C ASP A 55 8.58 2.88 8.15
N ILE A 56 8.12 2.43 6.97
CA ILE A 56 7.05 3.10 6.23
C ILE A 56 5.74 3.10 7.03
N ASN A 57 5.42 1.98 7.70
CA ASN A 57 4.19 1.82 8.46
C ASN A 57 4.24 2.51 9.84
N ASP A 58 5.44 2.73 10.40
CA ASP A 58 5.63 3.47 11.66
C ASP A 58 5.66 4.99 11.47
N ARG A 59 5.73 5.45 10.21
CA ARG A 59 5.86 6.87 9.90
C ARG A 59 4.51 7.61 10.01
N PRO A 60 4.40 8.68 10.83
CA PRO A 60 3.17 9.44 10.98
C PRO A 60 2.82 10.22 9.70
N TYR A 61 1.58 10.10 9.22
CA TYR A 61 1.11 10.80 8.02
C TYR A 61 0.09 11.88 8.36
N LYS A 62 0.29 13.09 7.81
CA LYS A 62 -0.63 14.23 7.99
C LYS A 62 -2.08 13.93 7.56
N ILE A 63 -2.29 13.07 6.56
CA ILE A 63 -3.64 12.67 6.10
C ILE A 63 -4.38 11.80 7.13
N HIS A 64 -3.66 11.20 8.07
CA HIS A 64 -4.20 10.41 9.17
C HIS A 64 -4.09 11.17 10.49
N ASP A 65 -4.18 12.51 10.46
CA ASP A 65 -4.02 13.35 11.66
C ASP A 65 -2.72 13.07 12.44
N TRP A 66 -1.64 12.83 11.70
CA TRP A 66 -0.31 12.48 12.23
C TRP A 66 -0.23 11.12 12.94
N ARG A 67 -1.23 10.27 12.77
CA ARG A 67 -1.21 8.88 13.23
C ARG A 67 -0.43 7.99 12.27
N LYS A 68 0.00 6.84 12.76
CA LYS A 68 0.78 5.88 11.97
C LYS A 68 -0.16 5.02 11.12
N PRO A 69 0.18 4.73 9.85
CA PRO A 69 -0.60 3.81 9.03
C PRO A 69 -0.87 2.46 9.72
N GLY A 70 0.11 1.92 10.45
CA GLY A 70 -0.07 0.67 11.20
C GLY A 70 -1.14 0.74 12.29
N GLU A 71 -1.22 1.86 13.02
CA GLU A 71 -2.25 2.09 14.05
C GLU A 71 -3.64 2.19 13.43
N VAL A 72 -3.79 3.00 12.39
CA VAL A 72 -5.06 3.18 11.66
C VAL A 72 -5.53 1.86 11.07
N PHE A 73 -4.62 1.08 10.49
CA PHE A 73 -4.95 -0.23 9.93
C PHE A 73 -5.43 -1.21 11.00
N THR A 74 -4.78 -1.23 12.17
CA THR A 74 -5.16 -2.12 13.28
C THR A 74 -6.56 -1.78 13.79
N GLU A 75 -6.87 -0.49 13.98
CA GLU A 75 -8.21 -0.06 14.40
C GLU A 75 -9.30 -0.44 13.38
N LEU A 76 -9.02 -0.34 12.08
CA LEU A 76 -9.96 -0.75 11.04
C LEU A 76 -10.21 -2.26 11.06
N LEU A 77 -9.18 -3.06 11.34
CA LEU A 77 -9.34 -4.51 11.51
C LEU A 77 -10.20 -4.84 12.73
N ASP A 78 -9.92 -4.20 13.86
CA ASP A 78 -10.66 -4.41 15.11
C ASP A 78 -12.14 -4.01 14.93
N ALA A 79 -12.40 -2.86 14.32
CA ALA A 79 -13.75 -2.38 14.02
C ALA A 79 -14.51 -3.34 13.10
N ASN A 80 -13.87 -3.86 12.04
CA ASN A 80 -14.51 -4.76 11.09
C ASN A 80 -14.72 -6.17 11.67
N SER A 81 -13.80 -6.64 12.52
CA SER A 81 -13.94 -7.92 13.22
C SER A 81 -15.07 -7.93 14.26
N SER A 82 -15.41 -6.76 14.80
CA SER A 82 -16.51 -6.58 15.76
C SER A 82 -17.90 -6.52 15.11
N ILE A 83 -17.96 -6.44 13.78
CA ILE A 83 -19.20 -6.35 12.98
C ILE A 83 -19.60 -7.73 12.40
N ALA A 84 -18.73 -8.74 12.54
CA ALA A 84 -18.99 -10.14 12.17
C ALA A 84 -19.46 -10.97 13.38
#